data_AF-A0AA39MXU0-F1
#
_entry.id   AF-A0AA39MXU0-F1
#
_cell.length_a   1.000
_cell.length_b   1.000
_cell.length_c   1.000
_cell.angle_alpha   90.00
_cell.angle_beta   90.00
_cell.angle_gamma   90.00
#
_symmetry.space_group_name_H-M   'P 1'
#
loop_
_entity.id
_entity.type
_entity.pdbx_description
1 polymer ?
#
loop_
_entity_poly.entity_id
_entity_poly.type
_entity_poly.pdbx_seq_one_letter_code
_entity_poly.pdbx_strand_id
1 'polypeptide(L)'
;MDYNHQTVIYVLSACKNDDAGNLLAIGGEHSVQVLLVKETGCESLATFHIGSRITAIAWSPKTVSPSSSDSWVIELAAAGVDYGLHLLTKLHNTEETIFHFGGGLSGHHGKVNDMCFGGGRGSDASRYIATVSDDKMLMVWDLLPSVDTASMLAASPMVQGGTASPPPRTQPTAYVIAFPHPLTSINSHPTTSKEFLVSDCRGSLFLTDWRSDPDDPDQDSWHNSSLVELVEPHALSEASLGRSLQWSGSVAWQRDSANMYRIFPHILCRGLIRFLVWEPVYGSKFSIWDLSKLQGGKPLAAGNSFPEGGDKFRYFA
;
A
#
# COMPACT_ATOMS: atom_id res chain seq x y z
N MET A 1 16.62 10.36 21.34
CA MET A 1 15.34 10.17 22.04
C MET A 1 14.90 8.80 21.63
N ASP A 2 14.85 7.88 22.59
CA ASP A 2 14.94 6.47 22.28
C ASP A 2 13.69 5.79 22.82
N TYR A 3 12.90 5.20 21.94
CA TYR A 3 11.70 4.43 22.29
C TYR A 3 12.06 2.94 22.25
N ASN A 4 11.87 2.23 23.36
CA ASN A 4 12.17 0.81 23.44
C ASN A 4 10.92 -0.05 23.20
N HIS A 5 10.80 -0.60 21.99
CA HIS A 5 9.69 -1.48 21.56
C HIS A 5 9.74 -2.89 22.18
N GLN A 6 10.79 -3.26 22.92
CA GLN A 6 11.01 -4.58 23.57
C GLN A 6 11.12 -5.80 22.64
N THR A 7 10.76 -5.67 21.35
CA THR A 7 10.87 -6.74 20.34
C THR A 7 11.54 -6.23 19.07
N VAL A 8 11.98 -7.17 18.21
CA VAL A 8 12.54 -6.84 16.90
C VAL A 8 11.48 -6.12 16.07
N ILE A 9 11.86 -4.97 15.53
CA ILE A 9 11.03 -4.18 14.61
C ILE A 9 11.27 -4.70 13.21
N TYR A 10 10.22 -5.19 12.55
CA TYR A 10 10.26 -5.68 11.17
C TYR A 10 9.74 -4.65 10.18
N VAL A 11 8.77 -3.83 10.61
CA VAL A 11 8.16 -2.80 9.76
C VAL A 11 8.01 -1.51 10.55
N LEU A 12 8.32 -0.39 9.90
CA LEU A 12 8.06 0.94 10.42
C LEU A 12 7.32 1.75 9.36
N SER A 13 6.20 2.38 9.72
CA SER A 13 5.38 3.14 8.77
C SER A 13 4.85 4.42 9.39
N ALA A 14 5.32 5.58 8.89
CA ALA A 14 4.80 6.88 9.28
C ALA A 14 3.47 7.17 8.57
N CYS A 15 2.50 7.75 9.29
CA CYS A 15 1.25 8.15 8.69
C CYS A 15 1.46 9.40 7.82
N LYS A 16 0.87 9.40 6.63
CA LYS A 16 1.06 10.47 5.64
C LYS A 16 -0.20 11.30 5.40
N ASN A 17 -1.18 11.20 6.30
CA ASN A 17 -2.39 12.01 6.24
C ASN A 17 -2.10 13.37 6.90
N ASP A 18 -2.66 14.45 6.35
CA ASP A 18 -2.43 15.82 6.84
C ASP A 18 -2.84 16.00 8.31
N ASP A 19 -3.87 15.27 8.75
CA ASP A 19 -4.44 15.28 10.09
C ASP A 19 -3.84 14.23 11.03
N ALA A 20 -2.87 13.43 10.56
CA ALA A 20 -2.24 12.37 11.35
C ALA A 20 -0.72 12.24 11.17
N GLY A 21 -0.05 13.28 10.66
CA GLY A 21 1.39 13.27 10.35
C GLY A 21 2.34 13.01 11.54
N ASN A 22 1.83 13.02 12.77
CA ASN A 22 2.59 12.70 13.97
C ASN A 22 2.38 11.25 14.48
N LEU A 23 1.77 10.38 13.68
CA LEU A 23 1.57 8.98 14.00
C LEU A 23 2.60 8.07 13.34
N LEU A 24 3.01 7.03 14.06
CA LEU A 24 3.98 6.03 13.62
C LEU A 24 3.49 4.64 13.99
N ALA A 25 3.51 3.70 13.04
CA ALA A 25 3.16 2.31 13.27
C ALA A 25 4.43 1.45 13.24
N ILE A 26 4.52 0.54 14.21
CA ILE A 26 5.61 -0.43 14.36
C ILE A 26 5.03 -1.82 14.23
N GLY A 27 5.51 -2.58 13.25
CA GLY A 27 5.23 -4.01 13.09
C GLY A 27 6.31 -4.85 13.75
N GLY A 28 5.94 -5.60 14.79
CA GLY A 28 6.83 -6.50 15.52
C GLY A 28 6.65 -7.97 15.17
N GLU A 29 7.10 -8.84 16.07
CA GLU A 29 7.03 -10.30 15.93
C GLU A 29 5.58 -10.85 16.03
N HIS A 30 4.70 -10.16 16.76
CA HIS A 30 3.34 -10.66 17.03
C HIS A 30 2.29 -9.55 17.16
N SER A 31 2.67 -8.29 16.92
CA SER A 31 1.78 -7.15 17.12
C SER A 31 2.11 -5.97 16.23
N VAL A 32 1.12 -5.12 16.03
CA VAL A 32 1.30 -3.77 15.51
C VAL A 32 1.06 -2.77 16.62
N GLN A 33 2.03 -1.92 16.90
CA GLN A 33 1.92 -0.83 17.86
C GLN A 33 1.82 0.51 17.12
N VAL A 34 0.91 1.37 17.57
CA VAL A 34 0.78 2.74 17.05
C VAL A 34 1.25 3.72 18.09
N LEU A 35 2.20 4.57 17.72
CA LEU A 35 2.77 5.62 18.55
C LEU A 35 2.31 7.01 18.08
N LEU A 36 2.08 7.88 19.05
CA LEU A 36 1.96 9.32 18.89
C LEU A 36 3.32 9.95 19.17
N VAL A 37 3.90 10.58 18.16
CA VAL A 37 5.16 11.31 18.26
C VAL A 37 4.85 12.74 18.71
N LYS A 38 5.37 13.13 19.86
CA LYS A 38 5.30 14.48 20.43
C LYS A 38 6.70 15.10 20.42
N GLU A 39 6.78 16.42 20.60
CA GLU A 39 8.07 17.13 20.69
C GLU A 39 9.00 16.55 21.76
N THR A 40 8.43 16.04 22.85
CA THR A 40 9.16 15.59 24.05
C THR A 40 9.21 14.07 24.22
N GLY A 41 8.61 13.28 23.31
CA GLY A 41 8.62 11.82 23.42
C GLY A 41 7.63 11.10 22.50
N CYS A 42 7.58 9.78 22.61
CA CYS A 42 6.59 8.95 21.93
C CYS A 42 5.67 8.29 22.95
N GLU A 43 4.37 8.25 22.67
CA GLU A 43 3.35 7.60 23.50
C GLU A 43 2.65 6.49 22.71
N SER A 44 2.41 5.34 23.33
CA SER A 44 1.66 4.25 22.69
C SER A 44 0.16 4.54 22.71
N LEU A 45 -0.46 4.69 21.54
CA LEU A 45 -1.90 4.91 21.40
C LEU A 45 -2.69 3.60 21.27
N ALA A 46 -2.15 2.61 20.56
CA ALA A 46 -2.83 1.35 20.29
C ALA A 46 -1.82 0.20 20.19
N THR A 47 -2.23 -1.00 20.61
CA THR A 47 -1.46 -2.23 20.38
C THR A 47 -2.39 -3.33 19.90
N PHE A 48 -2.19 -3.81 18.68
CA PHE A 48 -2.98 -4.88 18.08
C PHE A 48 -2.19 -6.19 18.13
N HIS A 49 -2.67 -7.18 18.89
CA HIS A 49 -2.03 -8.49 19.01
C HIS A 49 -2.52 -9.43 17.92
N ILE A 50 -1.79 -9.48 16.80
CA ILE A 50 -2.13 -10.28 15.62
C ILE A 50 -1.72 -11.75 15.79
N GLY A 51 -0.64 -12.01 16.53
CA GLY A 51 -0.12 -13.37 16.73
C GLY A 51 0.77 -13.89 15.59
N SER A 52 1.05 -13.07 14.58
CA SER A 52 2.01 -13.35 13.51
C SER A 52 2.95 -12.17 13.29
N ARG A 53 4.14 -12.46 12.73
CA ARG A 53 5.15 -11.45 12.42
C ARG A 53 4.68 -10.56 11.29
N ILE A 54 4.81 -9.25 11.48
CA ILE A 54 4.31 -8.27 10.51
C ILE A 54 5.31 -8.07 9.38
N THR A 55 4.82 -8.09 8.13
CA THR A 55 5.64 -7.94 6.93
C THR A 55 5.35 -6.66 6.15
N ALA A 56 4.14 -6.11 6.26
CA ALA A 56 3.76 -4.83 5.66
C ALA A 56 2.67 -4.12 6.47
N ILE A 57 2.62 -2.79 6.39
CA ILE A 57 1.62 -1.93 7.05
C ILE A 57 1.20 -0.80 6.09
N ALA A 58 -0.10 -0.56 5.97
CA ALA A 58 -0.65 0.61 5.27
C ALA A 58 -1.62 1.41 6.15
N TRP A 59 -1.42 2.72 6.20
CA TRP A 59 -2.33 3.65 6.85
C TRP A 59 -3.57 3.90 6.00
N SER A 60 -4.75 3.83 6.62
CA SER A 60 -5.99 4.25 5.98
C SER A 60 -6.06 5.78 5.89
N PRO A 61 -6.60 6.34 4.78
CA PRO A 61 -6.89 7.77 4.69
C PRO A 61 -7.96 8.24 5.69
N LYS A 62 -8.64 7.33 6.41
CA LYS A 62 -9.55 7.67 7.51
C LYS A 62 -8.85 7.95 8.83
N THR A 63 -7.56 7.64 8.95
CA THR A 63 -6.84 7.85 10.22
C THR A 63 -6.71 9.34 10.54
N VAL A 64 -7.08 9.71 11.76
CA VAL A 64 -6.99 11.05 12.32
C VAL A 64 -6.22 10.97 13.64
N SER A 65 -5.27 11.87 13.87
CA SER A 65 -4.49 11.90 15.12
C SER A 65 -5.27 12.52 16.29
N PRO A 66 -5.04 12.04 17.53
CA PRO A 66 -5.52 12.73 18.74
C PRO A 66 -5.08 14.18 18.86
N SER A 67 -3.99 14.57 18.18
CA SER A 67 -3.53 15.98 18.16
C SER A 67 -4.35 16.88 17.24
N SER A 68 -5.12 16.30 16.32
CA SER A 68 -5.92 17.04 15.33
C SER A 68 -7.41 17.04 15.66
N SER A 69 -7.93 16.03 16.36
CA SER A 69 -9.35 15.93 16.73
C SER A 69 -9.57 15.13 18.03
N ASP A 70 -10.58 15.53 18.81
CA ASP A 70 -11.05 14.78 19.99
C ASP A 70 -11.75 13.47 19.62
N SER A 71 -12.32 13.40 18.41
CA SER A 71 -12.97 12.21 17.85
C SER A 71 -12.05 11.43 16.91
N TRP A 72 -10.78 11.29 17.32
CA TRP A 72 -9.76 10.61 16.52
C TRP A 72 -10.08 9.13 16.27
N VAL A 73 -9.54 8.62 15.18
CA VAL A 73 -9.67 7.23 14.75
C VAL A 73 -8.34 6.77 14.16
N ILE A 74 -7.92 5.57 14.55
CA ILE A 74 -6.78 4.88 13.99
C ILE A 74 -7.33 3.74 13.14
N GLU A 75 -7.05 3.76 11.83
CA GLU A 75 -7.36 2.67 10.92
C GLU A 75 -6.13 2.38 10.04
N LEU A 76 -5.63 1.15 10.11
CA LEU A 76 -4.55 0.70 9.26
C LEU A 76 -4.75 -0.77 8.91
N ALA A 77 -4.11 -1.20 7.84
CA ALA A 77 -4.04 -2.59 7.47
C ALA A 77 -2.63 -3.13 7.68
N ALA A 78 -2.52 -4.39 8.06
CA ALA A 78 -1.26 -5.09 8.26
C ALA A 78 -1.29 -6.46 7.60
N ALA A 79 -0.14 -6.90 7.10
CA ALA A 79 0.06 -8.24 6.59
C ALA A 79 0.98 -9.03 7.52
N GLY A 80 0.61 -10.29 7.77
CA GLY A 80 1.40 -11.24 8.53
C GLY A 80 2.28 -12.14 7.65
N VAL A 81 3.29 -12.74 8.26
CA VAL A 81 4.17 -13.75 7.62
C VAL A 81 3.42 -15.03 7.22
N ASP A 82 2.25 -15.25 7.81
CA ASP A 82 1.28 -16.31 7.51
C ASP A 82 0.36 -15.98 6.31
N TYR A 83 0.67 -14.90 5.58
CA TYR A 83 -0.09 -14.41 4.42
C TYR A 83 -1.49 -13.87 4.74
N GLY A 84 -1.85 -13.83 6.02
CA GLY A 84 -3.07 -13.21 6.52
C GLY A 84 -3.01 -11.69 6.44
N LEU A 85 -4.15 -11.06 6.18
CA LEU A 85 -4.32 -9.62 6.22
C LEU A 85 -5.24 -9.24 7.39
N HIS A 86 -4.98 -8.09 7.97
CA HIS A 86 -5.67 -7.62 9.16
C HIS A 86 -6.01 -6.15 8.99
N LEU A 87 -7.30 -5.80 9.10
CA LEU A 87 -7.73 -4.42 9.21
C LEU A 87 -7.87 -4.11 10.71
N LEU A 88 -7.08 -3.15 11.16
CA LEU A 88 -6.93 -2.77 12.54
C LEU A 88 -7.63 -1.44 12.76
N THR A 89 -8.52 -1.37 13.75
CA THR A 89 -9.26 -0.14 14.04
C THR A 89 -9.30 0.13 15.53
N LYS A 90 -9.00 1.38 15.92
CA LYS A 90 -9.21 1.89 17.27
C LYS A 90 -9.89 3.26 17.18
N LEU A 91 -11.06 3.38 17.79
CA LEU A 91 -11.74 4.67 17.97
C LEU A 91 -11.32 5.27 19.33
N HIS A 92 -11.48 6.58 19.48
CA HIS A 92 -11.11 7.30 20.70
C HIS A 92 -11.64 6.69 22.02
N ASN A 93 -12.83 6.07 21.99
CA ASN A 93 -13.51 5.51 23.16
C ASN A 93 -13.78 4.00 23.08
N THR A 94 -13.18 3.30 22.12
CA THR A 94 -13.35 1.86 21.97
C THR A 94 -12.04 1.12 22.13
N GLU A 95 -12.14 -0.16 22.49
CA GLU A 95 -11.02 -1.08 22.42
C GLU A 95 -10.60 -1.30 20.96
N GLU A 96 -9.39 -1.81 20.82
CA GLU A 96 -8.78 -2.24 19.57
C GLU A 96 -9.61 -3.37 18.95
N THR A 97 -9.90 -3.23 17.67
CA THR A 97 -10.59 -4.25 16.87
C THR A 97 -9.67 -4.73 15.76
N ILE A 98 -9.66 -6.05 15.55
CA ILE A 98 -8.87 -6.72 14.52
C ILE A 98 -9.86 -7.49 13.65
N PHE A 99 -9.93 -7.12 12.38
CA PHE A 99 -10.72 -7.83 11.38
C PHE A 99 -9.79 -8.59 10.43
N HIS A 100 -9.84 -9.91 10.49
CA HIS A 100 -9.03 -10.80 9.68
C HIS A 100 -9.67 -11.01 8.30
N PHE A 101 -8.88 -10.88 7.26
CA PHE A 101 -9.26 -11.15 5.88
C PHE A 101 -8.05 -11.58 5.06
N GLY A 102 -8.28 -12.11 3.87
CA GLY A 102 -7.19 -12.71 3.09
C GLY A 102 -6.56 -13.92 3.78
N GLY A 103 -5.67 -14.60 3.09
CA GLY A 103 -5.09 -15.88 3.51
C GLY A 103 -5.90 -17.10 3.06
N GLY A 104 -5.44 -18.29 3.44
CA GLY A 104 -6.03 -19.55 2.99
C GLY A 104 -6.01 -19.70 1.48
N LEU A 105 -7.16 -19.98 0.86
CA LEU A 105 -7.32 -20.15 -0.58
C LEU A 105 -7.65 -18.85 -1.33
N SER A 106 -8.00 -17.78 -0.61
CA SER A 106 -8.49 -16.53 -1.22
C SER A 106 -7.47 -15.39 -1.18
N GLY A 107 -6.32 -15.58 -0.54
CA GLY A 107 -5.26 -14.58 -0.46
C GLY A 107 -3.94 -15.01 -1.06
N HIS A 108 -2.89 -14.29 -0.68
CA HIS A 108 -1.54 -14.55 -1.18
C HIS A 108 -1.03 -15.93 -0.77
N HIS A 109 -0.19 -16.51 -1.63
CA HIS A 109 0.52 -17.78 -1.40
C HIS A 109 2.03 -17.55 -1.22
N GLY A 110 2.42 -16.30 -0.97
CA GLY A 110 3.78 -15.87 -0.74
C GLY A 110 3.78 -14.69 0.23
N LYS A 111 4.96 -14.33 0.72
CA LYS A 111 5.12 -13.22 1.66
C LYS A 111 4.62 -11.93 1.02
N VAL A 112 3.70 -11.25 1.71
CA VAL A 112 3.29 -9.89 1.33
C VAL A 112 4.44 -8.93 1.63
N ASN A 113 4.98 -8.30 0.60
CA ASN A 113 6.14 -7.44 0.68
C ASN A 113 5.77 -5.98 0.93
N ASP A 114 4.64 -5.53 0.38
CA ASP A 114 4.18 -4.16 0.55
C ASP A 114 2.66 -4.05 0.34
N MET A 115 2.08 -2.97 0.85
CA MET A 115 0.65 -2.71 0.72
C MET A 115 0.34 -1.21 0.81
N CYS A 116 -0.76 -0.79 0.19
CA CYS A 116 -1.28 0.58 0.31
C CYS A 116 -2.80 0.63 0.17
N PHE A 117 -3.43 1.62 0.77
CA PHE A 117 -4.82 1.95 0.47
C PHE A 117 -4.95 2.58 -0.93
N GLY A 118 -6.16 2.58 -1.48
CA GLY A 118 -6.48 3.26 -2.73
C GLY A 118 -6.16 4.75 -2.66
N GLY A 119 -5.70 5.30 -3.79
CA GLY A 119 -5.31 6.70 -3.90
C GLY A 119 -6.48 7.65 -4.16
N GLY A 120 -6.14 8.93 -4.37
CA GLY A 120 -7.11 9.99 -4.65
C GLY A 120 -7.80 10.57 -3.41
N ARG A 121 -8.66 11.57 -3.64
CA ARG A 121 -9.41 12.30 -2.59
C ARG A 121 -10.85 11.79 -2.40
N GLY A 122 -11.21 10.68 -3.05
CA GLY A 122 -12.56 10.14 -3.02
C GLY A 122 -12.83 9.22 -1.83
N SER A 123 -14.11 8.98 -1.53
CA SER A 123 -14.55 8.00 -0.52
C SER A 123 -14.00 6.59 -0.76
N ASP A 124 -13.72 6.27 -2.03
CA ASP A 124 -13.14 5.01 -2.50
C ASP A 124 -11.72 4.76 -1.96
N ALA A 125 -10.96 5.79 -1.58
CA ALA A 125 -9.58 5.63 -1.14
C ALA A 125 -9.46 4.69 0.08
N SER A 126 -10.43 4.74 0.98
CA SER A 126 -10.50 3.87 2.17
C SER A 126 -11.13 2.50 1.92
N ARG A 127 -11.76 2.30 0.74
CA ARG A 127 -12.49 1.07 0.41
C ARG A 127 -11.58 -0.02 -0.14
N TYR A 128 -10.53 0.37 -0.87
CA TYR A 128 -9.65 -0.56 -1.54
C TYR A 128 -8.28 -0.62 -0.88
N ILE A 129 -7.73 -1.82 -0.74
CA ILE A 129 -6.34 -2.04 -0.34
C ILE A 129 -5.66 -2.82 -1.46
N ALA A 130 -4.48 -2.42 -1.85
CA ALA A 130 -3.63 -3.19 -2.76
C ALA A 130 -2.47 -3.82 -2.01
N THR A 131 -2.17 -5.07 -2.33
CA THR A 131 -1.09 -5.87 -1.74
C THR A 131 -0.23 -6.49 -2.84
N VAL A 132 1.08 -6.57 -2.60
CA VAL A 132 2.05 -7.18 -3.52
C VAL A 132 2.90 -8.22 -2.80
N SER A 133 3.27 -9.30 -3.49
CA SER A 133 3.82 -10.50 -2.85
C SER A 133 4.86 -11.23 -3.69
N ASP A 134 5.62 -12.10 -3.01
CA ASP A 134 6.55 -13.07 -3.60
C ASP A 134 5.85 -14.08 -4.54
N ASP A 135 4.54 -14.26 -4.40
CA ASP A 135 3.73 -15.09 -5.31
C ASP A 135 3.49 -14.46 -6.69
N LYS A 136 4.08 -13.28 -6.93
CA LYS A 136 4.01 -12.51 -8.19
C LYS A 136 2.62 -11.95 -8.47
N MET A 137 1.76 -11.86 -7.46
CA MET A 137 0.42 -11.30 -7.58
C MET A 137 0.38 -9.89 -6.99
N LEU A 138 -0.30 -9.01 -7.70
CA LEU A 138 -0.96 -7.84 -7.16
C LEU A 138 -2.41 -8.23 -6.84
N MET A 139 -2.86 -8.01 -5.61
CA MET A 139 -4.26 -8.19 -5.24
C MET A 139 -4.85 -6.86 -4.78
N VAL A 140 -5.99 -6.47 -5.35
CA VAL A 140 -6.77 -5.31 -4.92
C VAL A 140 -8.03 -5.78 -4.21
N TRP A 141 -8.08 -5.52 -2.91
CA TRP A 141 -9.12 -5.95 -1.99
C TRP A 141 -10.21 -4.90 -1.85
N ASP A 142 -11.46 -5.24 -2.17
CA ASP A 142 -12.63 -4.44 -1.81
C ASP A 142 -13.05 -4.77 -0.38
N LEU A 143 -12.88 -3.83 0.54
CA LEU A 143 -13.25 -3.97 1.95
C LEU A 143 -14.74 -3.83 2.22
N LEU A 144 -15.52 -3.36 1.24
CA LEU A 144 -16.95 -3.12 1.32
C LEU A 144 -17.66 -3.68 0.07
N PRO A 145 -17.61 -5.00 -0.17
CA PRO A 145 -18.27 -5.59 -1.33
C PRO A 145 -19.78 -5.45 -1.20
N SER A 146 -20.46 -5.08 -2.30
CA SER A 146 -21.91 -5.10 -2.37
C SER A 146 -22.40 -6.54 -2.25
N VAL A 147 -23.30 -6.79 -1.30
CA VAL A 147 -23.84 -8.12 -0.98
C VAL A 147 -24.80 -8.59 -2.08
N ASP A 148 -24.27 -8.97 -3.24
CA ASP A 148 -25.06 -9.63 -4.30
C ASP A 148 -24.57 -11.05 -4.61
N THR A 149 -23.39 -11.45 -4.14
CA THR A 149 -22.84 -12.79 -4.39
C THR A 149 -23.10 -13.80 -3.27
N ALA A 150 -23.19 -13.37 -2.00
CA ALA A 150 -23.46 -14.28 -0.88
C ALA A 150 -24.95 -14.67 -0.75
N SER A 151 -25.88 -13.83 -1.21
CA SER A 151 -27.32 -14.11 -1.18
C SER A 151 -27.76 -15.20 -2.18
N MET A 152 -26.94 -15.51 -3.18
CA MET A 152 -27.24 -16.57 -4.17
C MET A 152 -26.98 -17.98 -3.65
N LEU A 153 -26.15 -18.14 -2.60
CA LEU A 153 -25.77 -19.46 -2.05
C LEU A 153 -26.40 -19.77 -0.69
N ALA A 154 -26.98 -18.78 -0.01
CA ALA A 154 -27.50 -18.92 1.36
C ALA A 154 -29.04 -18.96 1.47
N ALA A 155 -29.76 -19.23 0.38
CA ALA A 155 -31.21 -19.42 0.43
C ALA A 155 -31.55 -20.84 0.95
N SER A 156 -31.42 -21.05 2.26
CA SER A 156 -32.15 -22.10 2.99
C SER A 156 -33.09 -21.42 3.98
N PRO A 157 -34.40 -21.76 4.01
CA PRO A 157 -35.36 -21.05 4.85
C PRO A 157 -35.40 -21.61 6.28
N MET A 158 -35.79 -20.74 7.21
CA MET A 158 -36.11 -20.94 8.65
C MET A 158 -34.90 -20.90 9.59
N VAL A 159 -34.87 -20.11 10.68
CA VAL A 159 -35.89 -19.95 11.74
C VAL A 159 -35.86 -18.53 12.34
N GLN A 160 -37.05 -17.94 12.60
CA GLN A 160 -37.24 -16.71 13.38
C GLN A 160 -36.99 -16.97 14.88
N GLY A 161 -36.26 -16.08 15.54
CA GLY A 161 -36.28 -15.93 17.00
C GLY A 161 -34.90 -15.84 17.65
N GLY A 162 -34.34 -14.64 17.70
CA GLY A 162 -33.14 -14.33 18.46
C GLY A 162 -32.78 -12.86 18.30
N THR A 163 -32.46 -12.17 19.40
CA THR A 163 -31.99 -10.79 19.42
C THR A 163 -30.86 -10.61 18.39
N ALA A 164 -31.14 -9.90 17.29
CA ALA A 164 -30.23 -9.81 16.17
C ALA A 164 -28.93 -9.11 16.60
N SER A 165 -27.88 -9.89 16.82
CA SER A 165 -26.52 -9.38 16.74
C SER A 165 -26.38 -8.65 15.40
N PRO A 166 -25.69 -7.49 15.34
CA PRO A 166 -25.45 -6.82 14.07
C PRO A 166 -24.86 -7.84 13.08
N PRO A 167 -25.26 -7.76 11.79
CA PRO A 167 -24.80 -8.73 10.81
C PRO A 167 -23.26 -8.74 10.76
N PRO A 168 -22.64 -9.92 10.65
CA PRO A 168 -21.20 -10.03 10.57
C PRO A 168 -20.70 -9.24 9.35
N ARG A 169 -19.57 -8.53 9.51
CA ARG A 169 -18.93 -7.78 8.43
C ARG A 169 -18.65 -8.72 7.25
N THR A 170 -19.04 -8.32 6.05
CA THR A 170 -18.79 -9.07 4.82
C THR A 170 -17.29 -9.24 4.59
N GLN A 171 -16.87 -10.45 4.20
CA GLN A 171 -15.48 -10.73 3.85
C GLN A 171 -15.07 -9.96 2.58
N PRO A 172 -13.90 -9.30 2.59
CA PRO A 172 -13.37 -8.62 1.41
C PRO A 172 -13.21 -9.56 0.21
N THR A 173 -13.33 -8.98 -0.99
CA THR A 173 -13.11 -9.70 -2.26
C THR A 173 -11.87 -9.15 -2.96
N ALA A 174 -11.11 -10.01 -3.64
CA ALA A 174 -9.86 -9.63 -4.29
C ALA A 174 -9.97 -9.66 -5.82
N TYR A 175 -9.47 -8.61 -6.46
CA TYR A 175 -9.14 -8.58 -7.89
C TYR A 175 -7.65 -8.92 -8.03
N VAL A 176 -7.32 -9.91 -8.84
CA VAL A 176 -5.96 -10.47 -8.93
C VAL A 176 -5.34 -10.13 -10.28
N ILE A 177 -4.13 -9.59 -10.25
CA ILE A 177 -3.33 -9.26 -11.44
C ILE A 177 -1.98 -9.96 -11.30
N ALA A 178 -1.63 -10.79 -12.28
CA ALA A 178 -0.41 -11.58 -12.27
C ALA A 178 0.75 -10.83 -12.94
N PHE A 179 1.93 -10.91 -12.33
CA PHE A 179 3.17 -10.34 -12.84
C PHE A 179 4.22 -11.42 -13.15
N PRO A 180 5.21 -11.15 -14.03
CA PRO A 180 6.23 -12.13 -14.38
C PRO A 180 7.15 -12.52 -13.21
N HIS A 181 7.33 -11.61 -12.25
CA HIS A 181 8.32 -11.68 -11.19
C HIS A 181 7.73 -11.27 -9.83
N PRO A 182 8.33 -11.74 -8.71
CA PRO A 182 7.98 -11.31 -7.36
C PRO A 182 7.92 -9.80 -7.24
N LEU A 183 6.87 -9.29 -6.60
CA LEU A 183 6.64 -7.86 -6.45
C LEU A 183 7.15 -7.36 -5.11
N THR A 184 7.87 -6.24 -5.09
CA THR A 184 8.59 -5.76 -3.90
C THR A 184 7.95 -4.55 -3.24
N SER A 185 7.36 -3.64 -4.01
CA SER A 185 6.75 -2.41 -3.48
C SER A 185 5.59 -1.92 -4.33
N ILE A 186 4.65 -1.24 -3.68
CA ILE A 186 3.45 -0.65 -4.29
C ILE A 186 3.15 0.75 -3.73
N ASN A 187 2.65 1.64 -4.59
CA ASN A 187 2.19 2.96 -4.17
C ASN A 187 0.95 3.41 -4.97
N SER A 188 -0.09 3.85 -4.26
CA SER A 188 -1.28 4.41 -4.89
C SER A 188 -1.03 5.75 -5.56
N HIS A 189 -1.62 5.97 -6.73
CA HIS A 189 -1.55 7.28 -7.38
C HIS A 189 -2.21 8.38 -6.50
N PRO A 190 -1.56 9.53 -6.26
CA PRO A 190 -2.06 10.53 -5.31
C PRO A 190 -3.43 11.14 -5.68
N THR A 191 -3.81 11.17 -6.96
CA THR A 191 -5.09 11.77 -7.41
C THR A 191 -6.15 10.78 -7.88
N THR A 192 -5.84 9.50 -8.09
CA THR A 192 -6.81 8.53 -8.60
C THR A 192 -6.76 7.25 -7.78
N SER A 193 -7.92 6.63 -7.59
CA SER A 193 -8.05 5.35 -6.89
C SER A 193 -7.84 4.15 -7.81
N LYS A 194 -7.68 4.38 -9.12
CA LYS A 194 -7.61 3.34 -10.15
C LYS A 194 -6.20 2.87 -10.49
N GLU A 195 -5.20 3.67 -10.15
CA GLU A 195 -3.83 3.44 -10.60
C GLU A 195 -2.90 3.15 -9.43
N PHE A 196 -2.07 2.12 -9.59
CA PHE A 196 -1.00 1.76 -8.68
C PHE A 196 0.34 1.78 -9.41
N LEU A 197 1.35 2.31 -8.76
CA LEU A 197 2.74 2.12 -9.15
C LEU A 197 3.27 0.88 -8.44
N VAL A 198 3.79 -0.07 -9.20
CA VAL A 198 4.25 -1.38 -8.72
C VAL A 198 5.68 -1.61 -9.18
N SER A 199 6.50 -2.25 -8.36
CA SER A 199 7.85 -2.71 -8.73
C SER A 199 8.00 -4.20 -8.49
N ASP A 200 8.75 -4.85 -9.38
CA ASP A 200 9.20 -6.22 -9.18
C ASP A 200 10.61 -6.29 -8.60
N CYS A 201 11.08 -7.50 -8.34
CA CYS A 201 12.42 -7.79 -7.81
C CYS A 201 13.56 -7.72 -8.84
N ARG A 202 13.28 -7.39 -10.11
CA ARG A 202 14.26 -7.29 -11.21
C ARG A 202 14.50 -5.86 -11.69
N GLY A 203 13.81 -4.90 -11.10
CA GLY A 203 13.91 -3.49 -11.44
C GLY A 203 12.93 -3.07 -12.53
N SER A 204 11.95 -3.92 -12.85
CA SER A 204 10.82 -3.51 -13.69
C SER A 204 9.76 -2.84 -12.84
N LEU A 205 9.12 -1.86 -13.45
CA LEU A 205 8.19 -0.97 -12.80
C LEU A 205 7.00 -0.71 -13.70
N PHE A 206 5.82 -0.77 -13.08
CA PHE A 206 4.55 -0.84 -13.78
C PHE A 206 3.60 0.21 -13.21
N LEU A 207 3.08 1.07 -14.07
CA LEU A 207 1.90 1.86 -13.75
C LEU A 207 0.68 1.04 -14.14
N THR A 208 -0.07 0.55 -13.16
CA THR A 208 -1.15 -0.42 -13.35
C THR A 208 -2.51 0.21 -13.09
N ASP A 209 -3.42 0.21 -14.07
CA ASP A 209 -4.85 0.48 -13.87
C ASP A 209 -5.60 -0.82 -13.58
N TRP A 210 -5.99 -1.00 -12.33
CA TRP A 210 -6.66 -2.21 -11.88
C TRP A 210 -8.17 -2.23 -12.14
N ARG A 211 -8.76 -1.10 -12.57
CA ARG A 211 -10.20 -0.98 -12.89
C ARG A 211 -10.48 -1.00 -14.38
N SER A 212 -9.47 -1.18 -15.24
CA SER A 212 -9.69 -1.34 -16.68
C SER A 212 -10.53 -2.59 -16.95
N ASP A 213 -11.53 -2.45 -17.83
CA ASP A 213 -12.48 -3.51 -18.18
C ASP A 213 -11.78 -4.54 -19.09
N PRO A 214 -11.66 -5.82 -18.69
CA PRO A 214 -11.05 -6.86 -19.52
C PRO A 214 -11.85 -7.17 -20.80
N ASP A 215 -13.11 -6.73 -20.90
CA ASP A 215 -13.99 -6.98 -22.04
C ASP A 215 -13.99 -5.83 -23.09
N ASP A 216 -13.16 -4.79 -22.93
CA ASP A 216 -13.02 -3.72 -23.92
C ASP A 216 -12.19 -4.19 -25.13
N PRO A 217 -12.81 -4.45 -26.31
CA PRO A 217 -12.14 -5.07 -27.46
C PRO A 217 -11.19 -4.12 -28.19
N ASP A 218 -11.19 -2.82 -27.86
CA ASP A 218 -10.30 -1.82 -28.45
C ASP A 218 -8.94 -1.72 -27.71
N GLN A 219 -8.75 -2.46 -26.60
CA GLN A 219 -7.45 -2.62 -25.95
C GLN A 219 -6.73 -3.85 -26.49
N ASP A 220 -5.98 -3.65 -27.59
CA ASP A 220 -5.09 -4.66 -28.17
C ASP A 220 -4.14 -5.26 -27.11
N SER A 221 -4.51 -6.45 -26.60
CA SER A 221 -3.69 -7.65 -26.40
C SER A 221 -2.27 -7.54 -25.80
N TRP A 222 -1.87 -6.45 -25.15
CA TRP A 222 -0.58 -6.33 -24.46
C TRP A 222 -0.81 -5.98 -22.98
N HIS A 223 -0.85 -7.03 -22.16
CA HIS A 223 -0.73 -7.00 -20.69
C HIS A 223 -1.82 -6.20 -19.95
N ASN A 224 -3.04 -6.74 -20.01
CA ASN A 224 -4.22 -6.37 -19.22
C ASN A 224 -3.85 -5.73 -17.87
N SER A 225 -4.13 -4.43 -17.74
CA SER A 225 -3.88 -3.52 -16.59
C SER A 225 -2.60 -2.67 -16.59
N SER A 226 -1.52 -2.95 -17.34
CA SER A 226 -0.31 -2.12 -17.30
C SER A 226 -0.36 -0.96 -18.32
N LEU A 227 -0.43 0.29 -17.84
CA LEU A 227 -0.43 1.52 -18.65
C LEU A 227 0.98 1.92 -19.12
N VAL A 228 2.00 1.73 -18.27
CA VAL A 228 3.39 2.11 -18.55
C VAL A 228 4.31 1.09 -17.89
N GLU A 229 5.29 0.59 -18.65
CA GLU A 229 6.39 -0.23 -18.14
C GLU A 229 7.72 0.51 -18.32
N LEU A 230 8.50 0.59 -17.25
CA LEU A 230 9.86 1.10 -17.28
C LEU A 230 10.78 0.13 -16.55
N VAL A 231 12.06 0.24 -16.83
CA VAL A 231 13.07 -0.63 -16.24
C VAL A 231 14.21 0.22 -15.71
N GLU A 232 14.65 -0.05 -14.49
CA GLU A 232 15.90 0.48 -13.95
C GLU A 232 17.07 -0.36 -14.50
N PRO A 233 17.91 0.20 -15.39
CA PRO A 233 18.89 -0.60 -16.13
C PRO A 233 19.92 -1.30 -15.24
N HIS A 234 20.31 -0.69 -14.12
CA HIS A 234 21.30 -1.27 -13.22
C HIS A 234 20.74 -2.47 -12.46
N ALA A 235 19.54 -2.35 -11.90
CA ALA A 235 18.82 -3.43 -11.24
C ALA A 235 18.59 -4.61 -12.19
N LEU A 236 18.19 -4.34 -13.44
CA LEU A 236 18.06 -5.37 -14.46
C LEU A 236 19.41 -6.07 -14.73
N SER A 237 20.50 -5.30 -14.81
CA SER A 237 21.84 -5.86 -15.03
C SER A 237 22.30 -6.75 -13.87
N GLU A 238 22.11 -6.30 -12.62
CA GLU A 238 22.48 -7.06 -11.43
C GLU A 238 21.63 -8.32 -11.25
N ALA A 239 20.33 -8.23 -11.58
CA ALA A 239 19.43 -9.38 -11.62
C ALA A 239 19.88 -10.40 -12.67
N SER A 240 20.32 -9.94 -13.85
CA SER A 240 20.80 -10.80 -14.94
C SER A 240 22.11 -11.50 -14.61
N LEU A 241 22.96 -10.86 -13.79
CA LEU A 241 24.24 -11.42 -13.33
C LEU A 241 24.10 -12.31 -12.09
N GLY A 242 22.90 -12.45 -11.52
CA GLY A 242 22.64 -13.24 -10.31
C GLY A 242 23.38 -12.73 -9.07
N ARG A 243 23.77 -11.44 -9.06
CA ARG A 243 24.64 -10.85 -8.04
C ARG A 243 23.92 -10.39 -6.77
N SER A 244 22.61 -10.15 -6.85
CA SER A 244 21.84 -9.69 -5.69
C SER A 244 21.19 -10.86 -4.94
N LEU A 245 21.53 -10.99 -3.65
CA LEU A 245 21.02 -12.01 -2.72
C LEU A 245 19.77 -11.53 -1.95
N GLN A 246 19.50 -10.22 -1.93
CA GLN A 246 18.31 -9.61 -1.31
C GLN A 246 17.79 -8.51 -2.22
N TRP A 247 16.71 -8.79 -2.94
CA TRP A 247 16.06 -7.84 -3.83
C TRP A 247 15.13 -6.94 -3.02
N SER A 248 15.65 -5.79 -2.59
CA SER A 248 14.84 -4.70 -2.06
C SER A 248 14.69 -3.65 -3.17
N GLY A 249 13.47 -3.23 -3.45
CA GLY A 249 13.16 -2.18 -4.40
C GLY A 249 11.91 -1.48 -3.90
N SER A 250 11.97 -0.15 -3.75
CA SER A 250 10.87 0.67 -3.24
C SER A 250 10.43 1.66 -4.30
N VAL A 251 9.14 1.97 -4.32
CA VAL A 251 8.57 2.95 -5.25
C VAL A 251 7.74 3.98 -4.53
N ALA A 252 7.82 5.23 -4.99
CA ALA A 252 7.04 6.32 -4.43
C ALA A 252 6.68 7.36 -5.51
N TRP A 253 5.57 8.04 -5.28
CA TRP A 253 5.21 9.27 -5.97
C TRP A 253 5.83 10.46 -5.25
N GLN A 254 6.31 11.46 -5.99
CA GLN A 254 6.68 12.73 -5.38
C GLN A 254 5.41 13.56 -5.15
N ARG A 255 5.12 13.92 -3.89
CA ARG A 255 3.91 14.64 -3.48
C ARG A 255 4.03 16.17 -3.62
N ASP A 256 5.26 16.70 -3.56
CA ASP A 256 5.52 18.15 -3.47
C ASP A 256 5.82 18.83 -4.81
N SER A 257 4.75 19.13 -5.56
CA SER A 257 4.73 20.29 -6.46
C SER A 257 3.65 21.30 -6.00
N ALA A 258 3.62 21.54 -4.68
CA ALA A 258 2.61 22.32 -3.96
C ALA A 258 2.63 23.85 -4.22
N ASN A 259 3.38 24.36 -5.20
CA ASN A 259 3.36 25.79 -5.60
C ASN A 259 2.88 26.06 -7.03
N MET A 260 2.39 25.07 -7.78
CA MET A 260 1.95 25.26 -9.17
C MET A 260 0.42 25.19 -9.37
N TYR A 261 -0.38 25.44 -8.31
CA TYR A 261 -1.85 25.36 -8.38
C TYR A 261 -2.59 26.61 -7.88
N ARG A 262 -1.90 27.73 -7.60
CA ARG A 262 -2.56 28.97 -7.12
C ARG A 262 -2.71 30.10 -8.14
N ILE A 263 -2.26 29.91 -9.37
CA ILE A 263 -2.48 30.84 -10.48
C ILE A 263 -2.88 30.00 -11.68
N PHE A 264 -4.16 30.03 -12.03
CA PHE A 264 -4.78 29.77 -13.35
C PHE A 264 -6.19 29.20 -13.13
N PRO A 265 -7.23 30.05 -13.11
CA PRO A 265 -8.61 29.59 -13.08
C PRO A 265 -8.97 29.05 -14.47
N HIS A 266 -9.64 27.90 -14.52
CA HIS A 266 -10.35 27.38 -15.68
C HIS A 266 -9.55 27.33 -17.00
N ILE A 267 -8.95 26.17 -17.30
CA ILE A 267 -8.91 25.50 -18.62
C ILE A 267 -7.87 24.36 -18.54
N LEU A 268 -8.30 23.13 -18.87
CA LEU A 268 -7.47 21.96 -19.19
C LEU A 268 -6.44 21.48 -18.15
N CYS A 269 -6.88 20.86 -17.05
CA CYS A 269 -6.03 19.99 -16.23
C CYS A 269 -6.69 18.63 -15.99
N ARG A 270 -6.73 17.79 -17.04
CA ARG A 270 -6.74 16.33 -16.89
C ARG A 270 -5.29 15.87 -16.93
N GLY A 271 -4.74 15.43 -15.80
CA GLY A 271 -3.42 14.80 -15.71
C GLY A 271 -2.25 15.76 -15.61
N LEU A 272 -1.85 16.15 -14.39
CA LEU A 272 -0.53 16.72 -14.14
C LEU A 272 -0.12 16.58 -12.66
N ILE A 273 0.20 15.37 -12.23
CA ILE A 273 1.18 15.17 -11.14
C ILE A 273 2.40 14.55 -11.81
N ARG A 274 3.51 15.29 -11.75
CA ARG A 274 4.55 15.26 -12.79
C ARG A 274 5.92 14.87 -12.28
N PHE A 275 6.02 14.05 -11.24
CA PHE A 275 7.31 13.52 -10.81
C PHE A 275 7.18 12.13 -10.16
N LEU A 276 7.89 11.18 -10.75
CA LEU A 276 8.18 9.89 -10.15
C LEU A 276 9.60 9.96 -9.57
N VAL A 277 9.72 10.09 -8.25
CA VAL A 277 11.00 9.85 -7.58
C VAL A 277 11.04 8.36 -7.28
N TRP A 278 11.80 7.59 -8.03
CA TRP A 278 12.06 6.21 -7.67
C TRP A 278 13.38 6.17 -6.90
N GLU A 279 13.35 5.61 -5.69
CA GLU A 279 14.54 4.99 -5.16
C GLU A 279 14.29 3.49 -5.22
N PRO A 280 14.47 2.83 -6.39
CA PRO A 280 14.53 1.39 -6.40
C PRO A 280 15.84 1.07 -5.71
N VAL A 281 15.80 0.88 -4.38
CA VAL A 281 17.01 0.65 -3.61
C VAL A 281 17.50 -0.78 -3.78
N TYR A 282 17.94 -1.09 -4.99
CA TYR A 282 18.81 -2.21 -5.28
C TYR A 282 20.20 -1.86 -4.72
N GLY A 283 20.33 -1.93 -3.40
CA GLY A 283 21.53 -1.54 -2.67
C GLY A 283 21.57 -0.06 -2.31
N SER A 284 22.16 0.79 -3.15
CA SER A 284 22.48 2.19 -2.80
C SER A 284 22.23 3.16 -3.95
N LYS A 285 21.29 2.88 -4.85
CA LYS A 285 21.03 3.71 -6.05
C LYS A 285 19.59 4.21 -6.11
N PHE A 286 19.40 5.33 -6.79
CA PHE A 286 18.09 5.90 -7.09
C PHE A 286 17.99 6.34 -8.55
N SER A 287 16.76 6.48 -9.04
CA SER A 287 16.47 6.94 -10.41
C SER A 287 15.13 7.67 -10.48
N ILE A 288 15.06 8.80 -11.17
CA ILE A 288 13.88 9.67 -11.22
C ILE A 288 13.35 9.66 -12.64
N TRP A 289 12.06 9.41 -12.79
CA TRP A 289 11.37 9.48 -14.08
C TRP A 289 10.39 10.66 -14.09
N ASP A 290 10.31 11.31 -15.25
CA ASP A 290 9.25 12.27 -15.55
C ASP A 290 8.36 11.63 -16.61
N LEU A 291 7.15 11.20 -16.21
CA LEU A 291 6.18 10.59 -17.11
C LEU A 291 5.77 11.52 -18.26
N SER A 292 5.95 12.84 -18.13
CA SER A 292 5.70 13.79 -19.20
C SER A 292 6.83 13.86 -20.24
N LYS A 293 7.99 13.30 -19.93
CA LYS A 293 9.20 13.33 -20.77
C LYS A 293 9.87 11.96 -20.82
N LEU A 294 9.11 10.95 -21.26
CA LEU A 294 9.63 9.60 -21.49
C LEU A 294 10.40 9.55 -22.81
N GLN A 295 11.62 10.09 -22.85
CA GLN A 295 12.51 9.97 -24.01
C GLN A 295 13.11 8.55 -24.06
N GLY A 296 12.35 7.61 -24.61
CA GLY A 296 12.77 6.21 -24.77
C GLY A 296 12.89 5.45 -23.44
N GLY A 297 12.09 5.83 -22.44
CA GLY A 297 12.05 5.14 -21.12
C GLY A 297 13.25 5.41 -20.20
N LYS A 298 14.20 6.25 -20.62
CA LYS A 298 15.38 6.59 -19.82
C LYS A 298 14.99 7.45 -18.60
N PRO A 299 15.59 7.21 -17.40
CA PRO A 299 15.40 8.09 -16.26
C PRO A 299 15.91 9.51 -16.57
N LEU A 300 15.19 10.51 -16.04
CA LEU A 300 15.57 11.92 -16.11
C LEU A 300 16.85 12.19 -15.30
N ALA A 301 16.96 11.56 -14.13
CA ALA A 301 18.12 11.63 -13.26
C ALA A 301 18.36 10.28 -12.60
N ALA A 302 19.61 9.96 -12.28
CA ALA A 302 19.97 8.77 -11.51
C ALA A 302 21.21 9.08 -10.67
N GLY A 303 21.36 8.41 -9.53
CA GLY A 303 22.46 8.65 -8.61
C GLY A 303 22.64 7.53 -7.60
N ASN A 304 23.63 7.71 -6.74
CA ASN A 304 23.84 6.84 -5.58
C ASN A 304 23.25 7.53 -4.33
N SER A 305 22.50 6.78 -3.55
CA SER A 305 22.07 7.08 -2.19
C SER A 305 23.10 6.51 -1.18
N PHE A 306 22.67 6.22 0.04
CA PHE A 306 23.54 5.75 1.12
C PHE A 306 24.02 4.29 0.87
N PRO A 307 25.33 4.00 1.00
CA PRO A 307 25.88 2.66 0.80
C PRO A 307 25.37 1.61 1.80
N GLU A 308 24.97 2.05 2.99
CA GLU A 308 24.55 1.20 4.10
C GLU A 308 23.09 1.50 4.43
N GLY A 309 22.19 0.52 4.28
CA GLY A 309 20.81 0.61 4.79
C GLY A 309 19.75 1.12 3.82
N GLY A 310 20.08 1.25 2.53
CA GLY A 310 19.09 1.57 1.51
C GLY A 310 17.96 0.54 1.40
N ASP A 311 18.26 -0.72 1.68
CA ASP A 311 17.30 -1.83 1.80
C ASP A 311 16.39 -1.73 3.04
N LYS A 312 16.81 -0.96 4.05
CA LYS A 312 16.13 -0.77 5.35
C LYS A 312 15.28 0.49 5.40
N PHE A 313 15.52 1.45 4.50
CA PHE A 313 14.78 2.70 4.41
C PHE A 313 13.94 2.72 3.13
N ARG A 314 12.62 2.74 3.29
CA ARG A 314 11.72 3.08 2.18
C ARG A 314 11.65 4.59 2.09
N TYR A 315 11.95 5.17 0.93
CA TYR A 315 11.98 6.63 0.78
C TYR A 315 10.60 7.24 1.10
N PHE A 316 10.62 8.26 1.96
CA PHE A 316 9.45 9.03 2.35
C PHE A 316 9.52 10.40 1.67
N ALA A 317 8.72 10.59 0.62
CA ALA A 317 8.35 11.91 0.10
C ALA A 317 6.93 12.25 0.56
#